data_AF-A0A150RR74-F1
#
_entry.id   AF-A0A150RR74-F1
#
_cell.length_a   1.000
_cell.length_b   1.000
_cell.length_c   1.000
_cell.angle_alpha   90.00
_cell.angle_beta   90.00
_cell.angle_gamma   90.00
#
_symmetry.space_group_name_H-M   'P 1'
#
loop_
_entity.id
_entity.type
_entity.pdbx_description
1 polymer ?
#
loop_
_entity_poly.entity_id
_entity_poly.type
_entity_poly.pdbx_seq_one_letter_code
_entity_poly.pdbx_strand_id
1 'polypeptide(L)'
;MLPEARALDLAGPLADYAARGYARLGRVMTDAGLAALRARSDDLMLGRVTYPGLFFQHDAASGRYEDLPYGKGYEGPSTSYRKLEKLEKDPLFLAWIENPLFERIARSLIQGEISIYRAVLFNKAASGGTPLPWHQDGGSYWGLDRDPELQIWTALDDAPADGGCVEVLEGSHLGGLATPLGG
;
A
#
# COMPACT_ATOMS: atom_id res chain seq x y z
N MET A 1 2.99 2.38 16.74
CA MET A 1 1.52 2.37 16.81
C MET A 1 1.07 3.14 18.03
N LEU A 2 -0.05 3.85 17.95
CA LEU A 2 -0.68 4.50 19.11
C LEU A 2 -1.24 3.45 20.08
N PRO A 3 -1.12 3.63 21.41
CA PRO A 3 -1.67 2.68 22.37
C PRO A 3 -3.16 2.37 22.16
N GLU A 4 -3.97 3.40 21.92
CA GLU A 4 -5.40 3.32 21.66
C GLU A 4 -5.75 2.56 20.38
N ALA A 5 -4.88 2.62 19.36
CA ALA A 5 -5.10 1.92 18.10
C ALA A 5 -5.09 0.39 18.28
N ARG A 6 -4.38 -0.13 19.30
CA ARG A 6 -4.39 -1.57 19.62
C ARG A 6 -5.77 -2.05 20.05
N ALA A 7 -6.53 -1.18 20.70
CA ALA A 7 -7.85 -1.47 21.26
C ALA A 7 -8.98 -0.83 20.43
N LEU A 8 -8.68 -0.36 19.20
CA LEU A 8 -9.70 0.23 18.32
C LEU A 8 -10.89 -0.73 18.18
N ASP A 9 -12.09 -0.21 18.39
CA ASP A 9 -13.33 -0.92 18.09
C ASP A 9 -13.49 -1.02 16.58
N LEU A 10 -13.58 -2.24 16.08
CA LEU A 10 -13.65 -2.52 14.65
C LEU A 10 -15.09 -2.61 14.14
N ALA A 11 -16.12 -2.58 15.00
CA ALA A 11 -17.51 -2.74 14.57
C ALA A 11 -17.92 -1.68 13.52
N GLY A 12 -17.63 -0.40 13.79
CA GLY A 12 -17.89 0.70 12.87
C GLY A 12 -17.09 0.58 11.56
N PRO A 13 -15.74 0.51 11.61
CA PRO A 13 -14.92 0.34 10.41
C PRO A 13 -15.27 -0.88 9.56
N LEU A 14 -15.61 -2.02 10.17
CA LEU A 14 -15.99 -3.23 9.42
C LEU A 14 -17.35 -3.07 8.74
N ALA A 15 -18.33 -2.43 9.40
CA ALA A 15 -19.62 -2.12 8.78
C ALA A 15 -19.45 -1.17 7.59
N ASP A 16 -18.62 -0.14 7.75
CA ASP A 16 -18.27 0.81 6.71
C ASP A 16 -17.57 0.14 5.52
N TYR A 17 -16.62 -0.76 5.78
CA TYR A 17 -15.90 -1.53 4.77
C TYR A 17 -16.87 -2.41 3.96
N ALA A 18 -17.75 -3.14 4.65
CA ALA A 18 -18.74 -4.00 4.00
C ALA A 18 -19.72 -3.20 3.12
N ALA A 19 -20.18 -2.03 3.59
CA ALA A 19 -21.16 -1.22 2.88
C ALA A 19 -20.54 -0.43 1.70
N ARG A 20 -19.34 0.12 1.86
CA ARG A 20 -18.75 1.09 0.92
C ARG A 20 -17.54 0.58 0.15
N GLY A 21 -16.97 -0.55 0.55
CA GLY A 21 -15.74 -1.12 -0.04
C GLY A 21 -14.45 -0.53 0.53
N TYR A 22 -14.55 0.44 1.46
CA TYR A 22 -13.41 0.99 2.18
C TYR A 22 -13.84 1.52 3.56
N ALA A 23 -12.89 1.62 4.47
CA ALA A 23 -13.09 2.23 5.78
C ALA A 23 -11.86 3.03 6.22
N ARG A 24 -12.09 4.12 6.93
CA ARG A 24 -11.03 4.95 7.51
C ARG A 24 -10.86 4.59 8.97
N LEU A 25 -9.65 4.17 9.35
CA LEU A 25 -9.30 3.88 10.75
C LEU A 25 -8.87 5.12 11.53
N GLY A 26 -8.69 6.27 10.85
CA GLY A 26 -8.12 7.47 11.44
C GLY A 26 -6.63 7.31 11.71
N ARG A 27 -6.14 8.04 12.71
CA ARG A 27 -4.72 8.02 13.08
C ARG A 27 -4.43 6.80 13.96
N VAL A 28 -3.61 5.88 13.44
CA VAL A 28 -3.22 4.66 14.15
C VAL A 28 -1.72 4.62 14.51
N MET A 29 -0.93 5.54 13.96
CA MET A 29 0.51 5.62 14.14
C MET A 29 0.93 6.87 14.92
N THR A 30 1.97 6.72 15.74
CA THR A 30 2.63 7.84 16.44
C THR A 30 3.46 8.66 15.45
N ASP A 31 3.71 9.95 15.74
CA ASP A 31 4.59 10.78 14.90
C ASP A 31 6.00 10.19 14.78
N ALA A 32 6.51 9.63 15.88
CA ALA A 32 7.82 8.96 15.87
C ALA A 32 7.85 7.73 14.95
N GLY A 33 6.77 6.93 14.92
CA GLY A 33 6.65 5.79 14.00
C GLY A 33 6.56 6.24 12.55
N LEU A 34 5.82 7.31 12.30
CA LEU A 34 5.65 7.89 10.97
C LEU A 34 6.97 8.43 10.44
N ALA A 35 7.69 9.21 11.25
CA ALA A 35 9.02 9.70 10.93
C ALA A 35 10.02 8.57 10.68
N ALA A 36 9.96 7.48 11.46
CA ALA A 36 10.85 6.34 11.28
C ALA A 36 10.60 5.62 9.94
N LEU A 37 9.34 5.38 9.56
CA LEU A 37 9.02 4.76 8.27
C LEU A 37 9.35 5.68 7.09
N ARG A 38 9.11 6.99 7.19
CA ARG A 38 9.54 7.97 6.17
C ARG A 38 11.05 7.94 5.96
N ALA A 39 11.83 8.03 7.04
CA ALA A 39 13.29 7.96 6.97
C ALA A 39 13.76 6.62 6.39
N ARG A 40 13.11 5.51 6.75
CA ARG A 40 13.42 4.20 6.19
C ARG A 40 13.09 4.10 4.69
N SER A 41 11.98 4.69 4.24
CA SER A 41 11.66 4.80 2.81
C SER A 41 12.79 5.49 2.04
N ASP A 42 13.28 6.63 2.54
CA ASP A 42 14.41 7.35 1.95
C ASP A 42 15.69 6.51 1.98
N ASP A 43 15.99 5.85 3.10
CA ASP A 43 17.18 5.02 3.22
C ASP A 43 17.19 3.83 2.26
N LEU A 44 16.03 3.22 2.00
CA LEU A 44 15.88 2.16 0.98
C LEU A 44 16.09 2.72 -0.43
N MET A 45 15.44 3.85 -0.74
CA MET A 45 15.52 4.54 -2.04
C MET A 45 16.91 5.10 -2.36
N LEU A 46 17.64 5.55 -1.35
CA LEU A 46 19.00 6.07 -1.46
C LEU A 46 20.07 4.97 -1.32
N GLY A 47 19.66 3.72 -1.12
CA GLY A 47 20.56 2.57 -0.97
C GLY A 47 21.40 2.58 0.31
N ARG A 48 21.01 3.37 1.32
CA ARG A 48 21.64 3.37 2.65
C ARG A 48 21.27 2.13 3.45
N VAL A 49 20.10 1.56 3.18
CA VAL A 49 19.64 0.26 3.66
C VAL A 49 19.27 -0.58 2.44
N THR A 50 19.72 -1.84 2.40
CA THR A 50 19.43 -2.74 1.27
C THR A 50 19.12 -4.15 1.77
N TYR A 51 18.22 -4.82 1.05
CA TYR A 51 17.93 -6.24 1.25
C TYR A 51 17.90 -6.96 -0.10
N PRO A 52 18.47 -8.16 -0.20
CA PRO A 52 18.41 -8.94 -1.43
C PRO A 52 16.97 -9.19 -1.90
N GLY A 53 16.75 -8.90 -3.18
CA GLY A 53 15.51 -9.22 -3.87
C GLY A 53 14.38 -8.22 -3.71
N LEU A 54 14.60 -7.07 -3.05
CA LEU A 54 13.68 -5.93 -3.11
C LEU A 54 13.40 -5.54 -4.57
N PHE A 55 12.17 -5.12 -4.84
CA PHE A 55 11.77 -4.59 -6.14
C PHE A 55 11.80 -3.07 -6.11
N PHE A 56 12.22 -2.46 -7.21
CA PHE A 56 12.24 -1.01 -7.40
C PHE A 56 11.74 -0.66 -8.80
N GLN A 57 10.99 0.44 -8.89
CA GLN A 57 10.58 1.05 -10.15
C GLN A 57 10.67 2.57 -10.04
N HIS A 58 11.47 3.18 -10.91
CA HIS A 58 11.48 4.63 -11.13
C HIS A 58 10.17 5.12 -11.73
N ASP A 59 9.81 6.36 -11.42
CA ASP A 59 8.71 7.01 -12.12
C ASP A 59 9.11 7.43 -13.55
N ALA A 60 8.11 7.68 -14.40
CA ALA A 60 8.34 8.19 -15.74
C ALA A 60 8.70 9.69 -15.70
N ALA A 61 9.81 10.07 -16.32
CA ALA A 61 10.21 11.49 -16.43
C ALA A 61 9.18 12.35 -17.20
N SER A 62 8.36 11.72 -18.04
CA SER A 62 7.30 12.39 -18.81
C SER A 62 6.01 12.63 -18.02
N GLY A 63 5.84 11.99 -16.85
CA GLY A 63 4.59 12.00 -16.08
C GLY A 63 3.46 11.15 -16.67
N ARG A 64 3.72 10.38 -17.74
CA ARG A 64 2.73 9.52 -18.40
C ARG A 64 2.86 8.07 -17.96
N TYR A 65 1.72 7.40 -17.73
CA TYR A 65 1.67 6.03 -17.19
C TYR A 65 2.21 5.00 -18.17
N GLU A 66 1.94 5.20 -19.46
CA GLU A 66 2.42 4.36 -20.55
C GLU A 66 3.94 4.40 -20.74
N ASP A 67 4.62 5.42 -20.21
CA ASP A 67 6.07 5.60 -20.35
C ASP A 67 6.87 4.98 -19.19
N LEU A 68 6.20 4.28 -18.27
CA LEU A 68 6.86 3.76 -17.07
C LEU A 68 7.97 2.76 -17.40
N PRO A 69 9.15 2.86 -16.75
CA PRO A 69 10.19 1.87 -16.90
C PRO A 69 9.79 0.58 -16.17
N TYR A 70 10.05 -0.56 -16.80
CA TYR A 70 9.83 -1.89 -16.22
C TYR A 70 11.11 -2.71 -16.23
N GLY A 71 11.29 -3.55 -15.21
CA GLY A 71 12.39 -4.52 -15.15
C GLY A 71 13.78 -3.93 -14.91
N LYS A 72 13.88 -2.63 -14.55
CA LYS A 72 15.18 -1.97 -14.29
C LYS A 72 15.72 -2.23 -12.88
N GLY A 73 14.84 -2.44 -11.90
CA GLY A 73 15.24 -2.64 -10.52
C GLY A 73 15.82 -1.35 -9.92
N TYR A 74 16.85 -1.49 -9.09
CA TYR A 74 17.51 -0.36 -8.45
C TYR A 74 18.51 0.28 -9.42
N GLU A 75 18.31 1.56 -9.73
CA GLU A 75 19.08 2.36 -10.69
C GLU A 75 20.01 3.38 -10.01
N GLY A 76 20.30 3.18 -8.72
CA GLY A 76 21.13 4.06 -7.90
C GLY A 76 20.33 4.97 -6.96
N PRO A 77 21.02 5.74 -6.10
CA PRO A 77 20.36 6.57 -5.10
C PRO A 77 19.46 7.64 -5.73
N SER A 78 18.16 7.61 -5.42
CA SER A 78 17.19 8.61 -5.88
C SER A 78 15.92 8.54 -5.06
N THR A 79 15.24 9.66 -4.86
CA THR A 79 13.90 9.71 -4.24
C THR A 79 12.75 9.63 -5.27
N SER A 80 13.07 9.36 -6.54
CA SER A 80 12.10 9.30 -7.65
C SER A 80 11.62 7.88 -7.97
N TYR A 81 11.91 6.90 -7.11
CA TYR A 81 11.25 5.59 -7.20
C TYR A 81 9.77 5.76 -6.86
N ARG A 82 8.87 5.40 -7.78
CA ARG A 82 7.42 5.43 -7.51
C ARG A 82 6.93 4.25 -6.71
N LYS A 83 7.67 3.13 -6.77
CA LYS A 83 7.23 1.85 -6.21
C LYS A 83 8.42 1.04 -5.72
N LEU A 84 8.33 0.59 -4.46
CA LEU A 84 9.17 -0.46 -3.89
C LEU A 84 8.26 -1.61 -3.48
N GLU A 85 8.70 -2.86 -3.68
CA GLU A 85 7.95 -4.04 -3.19
C GLU A 85 8.84 -4.99 -2.40
N LYS A 86 8.17 -5.91 -1.71
CA LYS A 86 8.75 -6.88 -0.77
C LYS A 86 9.24 -6.23 0.52
N LEU A 87 8.49 -5.23 1.00
CA LEU A 87 8.81 -4.47 2.20
C LEU A 87 8.86 -5.35 3.46
N GLU A 88 8.20 -6.51 3.45
CA GLU A 88 8.29 -7.51 4.52
C GLU A 88 9.73 -8.00 4.78
N LYS A 89 10.67 -7.73 3.86
CA LYS A 89 12.10 -8.00 4.05
C LYS A 89 12.79 -7.00 4.98
N ASP A 90 12.26 -5.77 5.10
CA ASP A 90 12.80 -4.78 6.02
C ASP A 90 12.14 -4.96 7.40
N PRO A 91 12.90 -5.15 8.50
CA PRO A 91 12.32 -5.42 9.82
C PRO A 91 11.43 -4.30 10.37
N LEU A 92 11.66 -3.03 10.00
CA LEU A 92 10.83 -1.92 10.46
C LEU A 92 9.47 -1.95 9.75
N PHE A 93 9.46 -2.17 8.44
CA PHE A 93 8.22 -2.36 7.69
C PHE A 93 7.50 -3.65 8.11
N LEU A 94 8.22 -4.75 8.30
CA LEU A 94 7.64 -6.02 8.78
C LEU A 94 6.95 -5.84 10.13
N ALA A 95 7.60 -5.18 11.09
CA ALA A 95 6.99 -4.89 12.39
C ALA A 95 5.74 -4.00 12.29
N TRP A 96 5.66 -3.13 11.28
CA TRP A 96 4.43 -2.39 10.99
C TRP A 96 3.35 -3.26 10.34
N ILE A 97 3.73 -4.12 9.39
CA ILE A 97 2.81 -5.04 8.70
C ILE A 97 2.19 -6.03 9.69
N GLU A 98 2.98 -6.60 10.59
CA GLU A 98 2.57 -7.63 11.55
C GLU A 98 1.96 -7.04 12.85
N ASN A 99 1.55 -5.77 12.83
CA ASN A 99 1.04 -5.16 14.05
C ASN A 99 -0.32 -5.77 14.49
N PRO A 100 -0.62 -5.81 15.81
CA PRO A 100 -1.85 -6.43 16.33
C PRO A 100 -3.18 -5.85 15.81
N LEU A 101 -3.22 -4.58 15.41
CA LEU A 101 -4.44 -4.00 14.85
C LEU A 101 -4.71 -4.59 13.46
N PHE A 102 -3.68 -4.72 12.62
CA PHE A 102 -3.82 -5.28 11.28
C PHE A 102 -4.17 -6.76 11.33
N GLU A 103 -3.58 -7.52 12.26
CA GLU A 103 -3.96 -8.90 12.51
C GLU A 103 -5.45 -9.02 12.88
N ARG A 104 -5.94 -8.20 13.83
CA ARG A 104 -7.35 -8.20 14.23
C ARG A 104 -8.28 -7.91 13.05
N ILE A 105 -7.95 -6.92 12.21
CA ILE A 105 -8.72 -6.59 11.01
C ILE A 105 -8.74 -7.77 10.04
N ALA A 106 -7.56 -8.33 9.73
CA ALA A 106 -7.44 -9.43 8.79
C ALA A 106 -8.21 -10.68 9.27
N ARG A 107 -8.11 -11.03 10.56
CA ARG A 107 -8.85 -12.16 11.18
C ARG A 107 -10.36 -11.94 11.21
N SER A 108 -10.83 -10.68 11.24
CA SER A 108 -12.27 -10.38 11.15
C SER A 108 -12.85 -10.55 9.74
N LEU A 109 -12.01 -10.54 8.70
CA LEU A 109 -12.44 -10.57 7.30
C LEU A 109 -12.10 -11.89 6.60
N ILE A 110 -10.93 -12.46 6.87
CA ILE A 110 -10.38 -13.62 6.16
C ILE A 110 -10.49 -14.86 7.05
N GLN A 111 -11.12 -15.92 6.50
CA GLN A 111 -11.22 -17.21 7.19
C GLN A 111 -9.95 -18.05 6.98
N GLY A 112 -9.47 -18.69 8.05
CA GLY A 112 -8.35 -19.63 8.00
C GLY A 112 -6.97 -18.97 8.00
N GLU A 113 -6.04 -19.56 7.25
CA GLU A 113 -4.67 -19.08 7.15
C GLU A 113 -4.57 -17.79 6.36
N ILE A 114 -3.82 -16.83 6.91
CA ILE A 114 -3.63 -15.50 6.32
C ILE A 114 -2.18 -15.39 5.88
N SER A 115 -1.97 -14.91 4.66
CA SER A 115 -0.65 -14.66 4.11
C SER A 115 -0.65 -13.35 3.35
N ILE A 116 0.44 -12.60 3.45
CA ILE A 116 0.62 -11.39 2.67
C ILE A 116 0.98 -11.76 1.24
N TYR A 117 0.21 -11.26 0.28
CA TYR A 117 0.54 -11.40 -1.13
C TYR A 117 1.61 -10.39 -1.55
N ARG A 118 1.40 -9.11 -1.23
CA ARG A 118 2.31 -8.01 -1.59
C ARG A 118 2.38 -6.97 -0.49
N ALA A 119 3.60 -6.52 -0.18
CA ALA A 119 3.86 -5.32 0.61
C ALA A 119 4.56 -4.29 -0.28
N VAL A 120 3.92 -3.13 -0.47
CA VAL A 120 4.31 -2.13 -1.46
C VAL A 120 4.39 -0.75 -0.82
N LEU A 121 5.46 -0.02 -1.12
CA LEU A 121 5.57 1.41 -0.86
C LEU A 121 5.29 2.12 -2.18
N PHE A 122 4.22 2.89 -2.21
CA PHE A 122 3.97 3.85 -3.28
C PHE A 122 4.51 5.22 -2.86
N ASN A 123 5.34 5.81 -3.70
CA ASN A 123 5.93 7.12 -3.48
C ASN A 123 5.57 8.04 -4.65
N LYS A 124 5.18 9.27 -4.33
CA LYS A 124 5.02 10.35 -5.29
C LYS A 124 6.08 11.38 -4.94
N ALA A 125 7.13 11.46 -5.76
CA ALA A 125 8.21 12.40 -5.52
C ALA A 125 7.68 13.85 -5.49
N ALA A 126 8.37 14.73 -4.75
CA ALA A 126 7.95 16.13 -4.56
C ALA A 126 7.75 16.91 -5.88
N SER A 127 8.41 16.47 -6.95
CA SER A 127 8.20 16.98 -8.31
C SER A 127 7.98 15.81 -9.26
N GLY A 128 6.95 15.93 -10.10
CA GLY A 128 6.55 14.87 -11.02
C GLY A 128 5.47 13.99 -10.38
N GLY A 129 5.46 12.71 -10.73
CA GLY A 129 4.37 11.82 -10.40
C GLY A 129 3.56 11.47 -11.63
N THR A 130 3.26 10.19 -11.77
CA THR A 130 2.41 9.69 -12.83
C THR A 130 1.07 9.23 -12.25
N PRO A 131 -0.08 9.72 -12.75
CA PRO A 131 -1.40 9.29 -12.29
C PRO A 131 -1.55 7.77 -12.41
N LEU A 132 -2.12 7.15 -11.39
CA LEU A 132 -2.48 5.74 -11.42
C LEU A 132 -3.89 5.63 -12.00
N PRO A 133 -4.10 4.90 -13.12
CA PRO A 133 -5.42 4.71 -13.68
C PRO A 133 -6.37 4.00 -12.70
N TRP A 134 -7.68 4.18 -12.89
CA TRP A 134 -8.70 3.40 -12.19
C TRP A 134 -8.52 1.91 -12.49
N HIS A 135 -8.53 1.08 -11.44
CA HIS A 135 -8.35 -0.35 -11.54
C HIS A 135 -9.01 -1.06 -10.34
N GLN A 136 -9.04 -2.39 -10.38
CA GLN A 136 -9.39 -3.25 -9.25
C GLN A 136 -8.23 -4.22 -9.00
N ASP A 137 -7.84 -4.37 -7.73
CA ASP A 137 -6.73 -5.23 -7.32
C ASP A 137 -7.02 -6.74 -7.41
N GLY A 138 -8.25 -7.14 -7.77
CA GLY A 138 -8.61 -8.54 -8.04
C GLY A 138 -8.43 -8.92 -9.51
N GLY A 139 -8.78 -10.15 -9.87
CA GLY A 139 -8.76 -10.66 -11.23
C GLY A 139 -7.56 -11.55 -11.58
N SER A 140 -7.63 -12.12 -12.78
CA SER A 140 -6.66 -13.11 -13.27
C SER A 140 -5.28 -12.53 -13.60
N TYR A 141 -5.11 -11.21 -13.65
CA TYR A 141 -3.85 -10.52 -13.93
C TYR A 141 -2.71 -10.99 -13.00
N TRP A 142 -3.03 -11.25 -11.73
CA TRP A 142 -2.05 -11.62 -10.71
C TRP A 142 -1.65 -13.10 -10.72
N GLY A 143 -2.40 -13.94 -11.44
CA GLY A 143 -2.18 -15.39 -11.47
C GLY A 143 -2.39 -16.07 -10.11
N LEU A 144 -3.20 -15.47 -9.24
CA LEU A 144 -3.62 -16.07 -7.97
C LEU A 144 -4.79 -17.02 -8.18
N ASP A 145 -4.90 -18.03 -7.32
CA ASP A 145 -6.03 -18.97 -7.29
C ASP A 145 -7.30 -18.37 -6.66
N ARG A 146 -7.17 -17.20 -6.02
CA ARG A 146 -8.25 -16.39 -5.44
C ARG A 146 -7.88 -14.90 -5.45
N ASP A 147 -8.90 -14.05 -5.42
CA ASP A 147 -8.72 -12.60 -5.32
C ASP A 147 -8.17 -12.19 -3.93
N PRO A 148 -7.32 -11.17 -3.85
CA PRO A 148 -6.97 -10.54 -2.58
C PRO A 148 -8.22 -9.97 -1.88
N GLU A 149 -8.45 -10.34 -0.61
CA GLU A 149 -9.67 -9.95 0.13
C GLU A 149 -9.55 -8.61 0.86
N LEU A 150 -8.32 -8.18 1.17
CA LEU A 150 -8.05 -7.03 2.02
C LEU A 150 -6.80 -6.28 1.59
N GLN A 151 -6.92 -4.96 1.47
CA GLN A 151 -5.81 -4.02 1.36
C GLN A 151 -5.84 -3.05 2.55
N ILE A 152 -4.72 -2.98 3.28
CA ILE A 152 -4.51 -1.97 4.33
C ILE A 152 -3.54 -0.93 3.79
N TRP A 153 -4.04 0.29 3.59
CA TRP A 153 -3.24 1.42 3.10
C TRP A 153 -2.93 2.39 4.25
N THR A 154 -1.65 2.70 4.44
CA THR A 154 -1.18 3.66 5.47
C THR A 154 -0.61 4.89 4.78
N ALA A 155 -1.20 6.06 5.02
CA ALA A 155 -0.59 7.33 4.65
C ALA A 155 0.71 7.52 5.45
N LEU A 156 1.85 7.50 4.76
CA LEU A 156 3.11 7.91 5.38
C LEU A 156 3.27 9.43 5.34
N ASP A 157 2.73 10.11 4.35
CA ASP A 157 2.72 11.57 4.22
C ASP A 157 1.29 12.11 4.20
N ASP A 158 1.14 13.41 4.40
CA ASP A 158 -0.13 14.07 4.17
C ASP A 158 -0.52 13.85 2.70
N ALA A 159 -1.71 13.29 2.50
CA ALA A 159 -2.24 12.99 1.17
C ALA A 159 -3.49 13.85 0.93
N PRO A 160 -3.34 15.16 0.64
CA PRO A 160 -4.45 16.01 0.27
C PRO A 160 -4.98 15.63 -1.13
N ALA A 161 -6.14 16.18 -1.50
CA ALA A 161 -6.79 15.88 -2.78
C ALA A 161 -5.90 16.23 -3.99
N ASP A 162 -5.09 17.29 -3.89
CA ASP A 162 -4.11 17.71 -4.90
C ASP A 162 -2.74 17.02 -4.76
N GLY A 163 -2.48 16.33 -3.64
CA GLY A 163 -1.29 15.51 -3.38
C GLY A 163 -1.41 14.08 -3.91
N GLY A 164 -2.53 13.77 -4.59
CA GLY A 164 -2.79 12.46 -5.15
C GLY A 164 -3.11 11.40 -4.10
N CYS A 165 -4.04 11.72 -3.20
CA CYS A 165 -4.64 10.76 -2.29
C CYS A 165 -5.26 9.56 -3.03
N VAL A 166 -5.55 8.49 -2.28
CA VAL A 166 -6.34 7.38 -2.81
C VAL A 166 -7.77 7.86 -3.07
N GLU A 167 -8.27 7.54 -4.26
CA GLU A 167 -9.67 7.71 -4.64
C GLU A 167 -10.33 6.33 -4.71
N VAL A 168 -11.56 6.23 -4.20
CA VAL A 168 -12.33 4.99 -4.21
C VAL A 168 -13.73 5.29 -4.75
N LEU A 169 -14.19 4.46 -5.68
CA LEU A 169 -15.59 4.49 -6.11
C LEU A 169 -16.42 3.68 -5.09
N GLU A 170 -17.14 4.37 -4.23
CA GLU A 170 -17.89 3.74 -3.14
C GLU A 170 -18.89 2.71 -3.67
N GLY A 171 -18.93 1.52 -3.05
CA GLY A 171 -19.84 0.44 -3.42
C GLY A 171 -19.47 -0.33 -4.69
N SER A 172 -18.39 0.05 -5.39
CA SER A 172 -17.96 -0.64 -6.62
C SER A 172 -17.66 -2.13 -6.42
N HIS A 173 -17.23 -2.53 -5.22
CA HIS A 173 -16.99 -3.92 -4.84
C HIS A 173 -18.25 -4.81 -4.91
N LEU A 174 -19.45 -4.23 -4.78
CA LEU A 174 -20.72 -4.97 -4.85
C LEU A 174 -21.06 -5.43 -6.28
N GLY A 175 -20.47 -4.78 -7.30
CA GLY A 175 -20.66 -5.14 -8.71
C GLY A 175 -19.75 -6.27 -9.21
N GLY A 176 -18.82 -6.76 -8.37
CA GLY A 176 -17.77 -7.67 -8.77
C GLY A 176 -16.69 -6.99 -9.62
N LEU A 177 -15.90 -7.80 -10.34
CA LEU A 177 -14.87 -7.27 -11.23
C LEU A 177 -15.47 -6.64 -12.50
N ALA A 178 -15.05 -5.42 -12.81
CA ALA A 178 -15.38 -4.71 -14.03
C ALA A 178 -14.83 -5.41 -15.28
N THR A 179 -13.70 -6.11 -15.15
CA THR A 179 -13.17 -7.01 -16.17
C THR A 179 -12.61 -8.29 -15.53
N PRO A 180 -12.66 -9.45 -16.21
CA PRO A 180 -12.06 -10.69 -15.67
C PRO A 180 -10.53 -10.63 -15.50
N LEU A 181 -9.87 -9.74 -16.26
CA LEU A 181 -8.43 -9.54 -16.13
C LEU A 181 -8.13 -8.85 -14.80
N GLY A 182 -8.88 -7.79 -14.48
CA GLY A 182 -8.55 -6.89 -13.37
C GLY A 182 -7.13 -6.31 -13.51
N GLY A 183 -6.55 -5.89 -12.39
CA GLY A 183 -5.22 -5.27 -12.36
C GLY A 183 -5.22 -3.78 -12.67
#